data_AF-A0AAW5K4C7-F1
#
_entry.id   AF-A0AAW5K4C7-F1
#
_cell.length_a   1.000
_cell.length_b   1.000
_cell.length_c   1.000
_cell.angle_alpha   90.00
_cell.angle_beta   90.00
_cell.angle_gamma   90.00
#
_symmetry.space_group_name_H-M   'P 1'
#
loop_
_entity.id
_entity.type
_entity.pdbx_description
1 polymer ?
#
loop_
_entity_poly.entity_id
_entity_poly.type
_entity_poly.pdbx_seq_one_letter_code
_entity_poly.pdbx_strand_id
1 'polypeptide(L)'
;MTQEEFRKLSYEERPRKRNLTLEQFAAEQIKKEKPFDYISAQMLLADCYDEKTQKRYSKAWRVPYHLNTEYMSEAIKMGLIEQL
;
A
#
# COMPACT_ATOMS: atom_id res chain seq x y z
N MET A 1 -8.16 -2.38 -14.65
CA MET A 1 -6.84 -3.04 -14.63
C MET A 1 -6.71 -3.78 -13.32
N THR A 2 -6.42 -5.07 -13.37
CA THR A 2 -6.22 -5.93 -12.21
C THR A 2 -4.78 -5.78 -11.67
N GLN A 3 -4.55 -6.30 -10.45
CA GLN A 3 -3.21 -6.36 -9.86
C GLN A 3 -2.22 -7.18 -10.70
N GLU A 4 -2.69 -8.27 -11.34
CA GLU A 4 -1.86 -9.14 -12.18
C GLU A 4 -1.50 -8.49 -13.51
N GLU A 5 -2.45 -7.79 -14.14
CA GLU A 5 -2.21 -7.01 -15.34
C GLU A 5 -1.15 -5.93 -15.07
N PHE A 6 -1.30 -5.19 -13.96
CA PHE A 6 -0.35 -4.13 -13.59
C PHE A 6 1.08 -4.66 -13.35
N ARG A 7 1.23 -5.85 -12.77
CA ARG A 7 2.55 -6.46 -12.50
C ARG A 7 3.32 -6.83 -13.76
N LYS A 8 2.63 -7.05 -14.88
CA LYS A 8 3.24 -7.40 -16.18
C LYS A 8 3.72 -6.17 -16.96
N LEU A 9 3.29 -4.98 -16.57
CA LEU A 9 3.66 -3.73 -17.23
C LEU A 9 5.10 -3.33 -16.90
N SER A 10 5.84 -2.94 -17.94
CA SER A 10 7.08 -2.17 -17.79
C SER A 10 6.79 -0.80 -17.17
N TYR A 11 7.83 -0.09 -16.72
CA TYR A 11 7.66 1.21 -16.07
C TYR A 11 6.94 2.24 -16.97
N GLU A 12 7.23 2.22 -18.27
CA GLU A 12 6.68 3.14 -19.27
C GLU A 12 5.21 2.87 -19.58
N GLU A 13 4.77 1.61 -19.45
CA GLU A 13 3.39 1.20 -19.70
C GLU A 13 2.47 1.41 -18.49
N ARG A 14 3.03 1.70 -17.31
CA ARG A 14 2.22 1.90 -16.11
C ARG A 14 1.35 3.15 -16.26
N PRO A 15 0.07 3.09 -15.83
CA PRO A 15 -0.80 4.27 -15.83
C PRO A 15 -0.20 5.37 -14.96
N ARG A 16 -0.44 6.64 -15.30
CA ARG A 16 0.03 7.76 -14.49
C ARG A 16 -0.47 7.66 -13.05
N LYS A 17 0.42 7.96 -12.09
CA LYS A 17 0.07 8.00 -10.67
C LYS A 17 -0.95 9.11 -10.41
N ARG A 18 -2.04 8.78 -9.70
CA ARG A 18 -3.14 9.70 -9.41
C ARG A 18 -2.87 10.60 -8.19
N ASN A 19 -1.91 10.24 -7.34
CA ASN A 19 -1.56 10.95 -6.11
C ASN A 19 -2.78 11.24 -5.23
N LEU A 20 -3.55 10.19 -4.94
CA LEU A 20 -4.74 10.28 -4.11
C LEU A 20 -4.39 10.78 -2.70
N THR A 21 -5.28 11.60 -2.15
CA THR A 21 -5.26 11.92 -0.73
C THR A 21 -5.66 10.70 0.11
N LEU A 22 -5.39 10.76 1.41
CA LEU A 22 -5.83 9.72 2.35
C LEU A 22 -7.35 9.50 2.29
N GLU A 23 -8.12 10.58 2.27
CA GLU A 23 -9.58 10.54 2.22
C GLU A 23 -10.10 9.91 0.93
N GLN A 24 -9.52 10.28 -0.22
CA GLN A 24 -9.90 9.70 -1.51
C GLN A 24 -9.58 8.21 -1.55
N PHE A 25 -8.40 7.81 -1.07
CA PHE A 25 -7.99 6.42 -1.03
C PHE A 25 -8.89 5.58 -0.11
N ALA A 26 -9.20 6.09 1.09
CA ALA A 26 -10.12 5.46 2.04
C ALA A 26 -11.52 5.29 1.43
N ALA A 27 -12.06 6.35 0.82
CA ALA A 27 -13.36 6.32 0.16
C ALA A 27 -13.42 5.31 -0.99
N GLU A 28 -12.32 5.11 -1.73
CA GLU A 28 -12.21 4.06 -2.74
C GLU A 28 -12.17 2.66 -2.11
N GLN A 29 -11.50 2.45 -0.98
CA GLN A 29 -11.43 1.13 -0.35
C GLN A 29 -12.75 0.71 0.28
N ILE A 30 -13.48 1.64 0.90
CA ILE A 30 -14.77 1.36 1.54
C ILE A 30 -15.82 0.83 0.55
N LYS A 31 -15.70 1.20 -0.73
CA LYS A 31 -16.63 0.78 -1.78
C LYS A 31 -16.35 -0.62 -2.33
N LYS A 32 -15.23 -1.24 -1.96
CA LYS A 32 -14.83 -2.54 -2.50
C LYS A 32 -15.34 -3.67 -1.62
N GLU A 33 -15.79 -4.73 -2.27
CA GLU A 33 -16.20 -5.96 -1.58
C GLU A 33 -15.02 -6.66 -0.92
N LYS A 34 -13.84 -6.59 -1.54
CA LYS A 34 -12.60 -7.20 -1.04
C LYS A 34 -11.73 -6.14 -0.36
N PRO A 35 -11.38 -6.33 0.92
CA PRO A 35 -10.37 -5.51 1.57
C PRO A 35 -9.05 -5.55 0.77
N PHE A 36 -8.34 -4.43 0.76
CA PHE A 36 -7.03 -4.28 0.12
C PHE A 36 -6.97 -4.56 -1.39
N ASP A 37 -8.12 -4.48 -2.08
CA ASP A 37 -8.19 -4.67 -3.54
C ASP A 37 -7.76 -3.40 -4.31
N TYR A 38 -6.53 -2.95 -4.08
CA TYR A 38 -5.92 -1.83 -4.77
C TYR A 38 -4.70 -2.25 -5.58
N ILE A 39 -4.41 -1.51 -6.65
CA ILE A 39 -3.20 -1.68 -7.44
C ILE A 39 -1.98 -1.33 -6.59
N SER A 40 -1.02 -2.24 -6.53
CA SER A 40 0.26 -2.10 -5.86
C SER A 40 1.42 -2.28 -6.83
N ALA A 41 2.41 -1.41 -6.71
CA ALA A 41 3.62 -1.44 -7.52
C ALA A 41 4.84 -2.05 -6.82
N GLN A 42 4.83 -2.05 -5.48
CA GLN A 42 5.99 -2.43 -4.68
C GLN A 42 5.58 -2.90 -3.29
N MET A 43 6.49 -3.61 -2.64
CA MET A 43 6.43 -3.90 -1.21
C MET A 43 7.32 -2.90 -0.45
N LEU A 44 6.86 -2.47 0.71
CA LEU A 44 7.66 -1.74 1.68
C LEU A 44 8.11 -2.72 2.76
N LEU A 45 9.42 -2.84 2.99
CA LEU A 45 9.99 -3.57 4.11
C LEU A 45 10.48 -2.56 5.15
N ALA A 46 10.07 -2.71 6.41
CA ALA A 46 10.64 -1.94 7.50
C ALA A 46 11.10 -2.84 8.63
N ASP A 47 12.34 -2.63 9.05
CA ASP A 47 12.88 -3.26 10.25
C ASP A 47 12.29 -2.58 11.47
N CYS A 48 11.70 -3.40 12.32
CA CYS A 48 11.06 -3.01 13.55
C CYS A 48 11.86 -3.59 14.73
N TYR A 49 11.86 -2.85 15.84
CA TYR A 49 12.43 -3.29 17.09
C TYR A 49 11.33 -3.37 18.13
N ASP A 50 11.17 -4.54 18.75
CA ASP A 50 10.26 -4.70 19.88
C ASP A 50 11.05 -4.46 21.16
N GLU A 51 10.78 -3.33 21.82
CA GLU A 51 11.44 -2.95 23.08
C GLU A 51 11.12 -3.94 24.22
N LYS A 52 9.96 -4.62 24.20
CA LYS A 52 9.57 -5.56 25.26
C LYS A 52 10.34 -6.86 25.17
N THR A 53 10.57 -7.36 23.95
CA THR A 53 11.26 -8.63 23.72
C THR A 53 12.73 -8.46 23.33
N GLN A 54 13.18 -7.22 23.11
CA GLN A 54 14.49 -6.85 22.56
C GLN A 54 14.82 -7.53 21.23
N LYS A 55 13.80 -7.88 20.44
CA LYS A 55 13.97 -8.58 19.16
C LYS A 55 13.78 -7.64 18.00
N ARG A 56 14.61 -7.84 16.96
CA ARG A 56 14.41 -7.27 15.64
C ARG A 56 13.53 -8.18 14.81
N TYR A 57 12.60 -7.58 14.08
CA TYR A 57 11.73 -8.28 13.13
C TYR A 57 11.43 -7.34 11.98
N SER A 58 11.19 -7.88 10.78
CA SER A 58 10.82 -7.06 9.63
C SER A 58 9.32 -7.16 9.40
N LYS A 59 8.70 -6.03 9.08
CA LYS A 59 7.31 -5.98 8.60
C LYS A 59 7.29 -5.63 7.12
N ALA A 60 6.37 -6.24 6.40
CA ALA A 60 6.14 -5.99 5.00
C ALA A 60 4.76 -5.36 4.79
N TRP A 61 4.66 -4.38 3.91
CA TRP A 61 3.38 -3.79 3.51
C TRP A 61 3.24 -3.71 2.00
N ARG A 62 2.03 -3.96 1.50
CA ARG A 62 1.71 -3.80 0.08
C ARG A 62 1.43 -2.34 -0.25
N VAL A 63 2.36 -1.65 -0.91
CA VAL A 63 2.26 -0.21 -1.18
C VAL A 63 1.21 0.08 -2.25
N PRO A 64 0.16 0.88 -1.97
CA PRO A 64 -0.81 1.29 -2.98
C PRO A 64 -0.18 2.24 -3.99
N TYR A 65 -0.26 1.90 -5.28
CA TYR A 65 0.40 2.67 -6.35
C TYR A 65 -0.14 4.10 -6.47
N HIS A 66 -1.45 4.27 -6.30
CA HIS A 66 -2.11 5.56 -6.51
C HIS A 66 -2.13 6.47 -5.27
N LEU A 67 -1.83 5.95 -4.08
CA LEU A 67 -1.77 6.75 -2.86
C LEU A 67 -0.55 7.69 -2.89
N ASN A 68 -0.75 8.95 -2.51
CA ASN A 68 0.38 9.85 -2.31
C ASN A 68 1.28 9.33 -1.17
N THR A 69 2.59 9.33 -1.39
CA THR A 69 3.58 8.83 -0.43
C THR A 69 3.53 9.58 0.90
N GLU A 70 3.12 10.84 0.90
CA GLU A 70 2.97 11.64 2.13
C GLU A 70 1.94 11.07 3.11
N TYR A 71 0.92 10.35 2.62
CA TYR A 71 -0.14 9.77 3.43
C TYR A 71 0.06 8.28 3.76
N MET A 72 1.20 7.70 3.39
CA MET A 72 1.46 6.27 3.59
C MET A 72 1.48 5.88 5.06
N SER A 73 2.09 6.72 5.91
CA SER A 73 2.22 6.45 7.35
C SER A 73 0.84 6.41 8.02
N GLU A 74 0.00 7.39 7.71
CA GLU A 74 -1.38 7.48 8.19
C GLU A 74 -2.22 6.31 7.68
N ALA A 75 -2.12 5.96 6.39
CA ALA A 75 -2.85 4.83 5.81
C ALA A 75 -2.46 3.48 6.44
N ILE A 76 -1.19 3.27 6.81
CA ILE A 76 -0.74 2.09 7.57
C ILE A 76 -1.38 2.09 8.97
N LYS A 77 -1.34 3.22 9.69
CA LYS A 77 -1.94 3.35 11.03
C LYS A 77 -3.44 3.11 11.03
N MET A 78 -4.14 3.52 9.97
CA MET A 78 -5.57 3.32 9.79
C MET A 78 -5.94 1.90 9.33
N GLY A 79 -4.97 1.02 9.07
CA GLY A 79 -5.22 -0.34 8.60
C GLY A 79 -5.81 -0.38 7.19
N LEU A 80 -5.57 0.65 6.37
CA LEU A 80 -6.03 0.71 4.97
C LEU A 80 -5.05 0.02 3.99
N ILE A 81 -3.90 -0.39 4.51
CA ILE A 81 -2.81 -1.02 3.76
C ILE A 81 -2.57 -2.42 4.31
N GLU A 82 -2.53 -3.40 3.42
CA GLU A 82 -2.26 -4.79 3.77
C GLU A 82 -0.84 -4.94 4.33
N GLN A 83 -0.74 -5.48 5.54
CA GLN A 83 0.51 -6.00 6.10
C GLN A 83 0.66 -7.46 5.68
N LEU A 84 1.83 -7.82 5.13
CA LEU A 84 2.16 -9.15 4.60
C LEU A 84 2.94 -9.99 5.63
#